data_AF-A0A9X1TB39-F1
#
_entry.id   AF-A0A9X1TB39-F1
#
_cell.length_a   1.000
_cell.length_b   1.000
_cell.length_c   1.000
_cell.angle_alpha   90.00
_cell.angle_beta   90.00
_cell.angle_gamma   90.00
#
_symmetry.space_group_name_H-M   'P 1'
#
loop_
_entity.id
_entity.type
_entity.pdbx_description
1 polymer ?
#
loop_
_entity_poly.entity_id
_entity_poly.type
_entity_poly.pdbx_seq_one_letter_code
_entity_poly.pdbx_strand_id
1 'polypeptide(L)' 'MNPHFLFNSLNTLKAMVETGDQQSIDFKLKLANFYRYTLESRKLDLIPLKEEMEILNACLFLQKARLGDGLSSNTVIC' A
#
# COMPACT_ATOMS: atom_id res chain seq x y z
N MET A 1 12.09 -4.50 0.70
CA MET A 1 10.71 -4.87 0.29
C MET A 1 10.73 -6.21 -0.43
N ASN A 2 9.74 -7.07 -0.17
CA ASN A 2 9.60 -8.38 -0.81
C ASN A 2 9.06 -8.22 -2.25
N PRO A 3 9.75 -8.73 -3.29
CA PRO A 3 9.26 -8.72 -4.67
C PRO A 3 7.84 -9.31 -4.83
N HIS A 4 7.49 -10.31 -4.03
CA HIS A 4 6.19 -10.96 -4.02
C HIS A 4 5.04 -9.99 -3.69
N PHE A 5 5.27 -9.01 -2.80
CA PHE A 5 4.27 -7.99 -2.47
C PHE A 5 3.93 -7.12 -3.68
N LEU A 6 4.91 -6.76 -4.49
CA LEU A 6 4.71 -5.97 -5.70
C LEU A 6 3.87 -6.74 -6.71
N PHE A 7 4.26 -7.98 -7.02
CA PHE A 7 3.53 -8.82 -7.98
C PHE A 7 2.07 -9.03 -7.57
N ASN A 8 1.81 -9.32 -6.29
CA ASN A 8 0.44 -9.48 -5.82
C ASN A 8 -0.38 -8.19 -5.87
N SER A 9 0.24 -7.05 -5.57
CA SER A 9 -0.44 -5.76 -5.66
C SER A 9 -0.76 -5.41 -7.12
N LEU A 10 0.11 -5.75 -8.06
CA LEU A 10 -0.14 -5.59 -9.50
C LEU A 10 -1.26 -6.51 -9.99
N ASN A 11 -1.32 -7.76 -9.52
CA ASN A 11 -2.41 -8.68 -9.83
C ASN A 11 -3.76 -8.19 -9.28
N THR A 12 -3.75 -7.62 -8.07
CA THR A 12 -4.94 -6.99 -7.47
C THR A 12 -5.41 -5.81 -8.32
N LEU A 13 -4.49 -4.91 -8.67
CA LEU A 13 -4.81 -3.77 -9.55
C LEU A 13 -5.36 -4.23 -10.91
N LYS A 14 -4.77 -5.27 -11.51
CA LYS A 14 -5.27 -5.87 -12.75
C LYS A 14 -6.72 -6.31 -12.59
N ALA A 15 -7.03 -7.06 -11.53
CA ALA A 15 -8.39 -7.52 -11.26
C ALA A 15 -9.37 -6.35 -11.07
N MET A 16 -8.97 -5.31 -10.32
CA MET A 16 -9.77 -4.10 -10.11
C MET A 16 -10.09 -3.37 -11.43
N VAL A 17 -9.11 -3.29 -12.34
CA VAL A 17 -9.32 -2.68 -13.67
C VAL A 17 -10.26 -3.53 -14.52
N GLU A 18 -10.11 -4.86 -14.49
CA GLU A 18 -10.97 -5.80 -15.23
C GLU A 18 -12.43 -5.78 -14.74
N THR A 19 -12.66 -5.53 -13.45
CA THR A 19 -14.01 -5.45 -12.86
C THR A 19 -14.63 -4.05 -12.91
N GLY A 20 -13.90 -3.03 -13.39
CA GLY A 20 -14.38 -1.65 -13.42
C GLY A 20 -14.46 -0.99 -12.03
N ASP A 21 -13.70 -1.48 -11.06
CA ASP A 21 -13.62 -0.91 -9.72
C ASP A 21 -13.07 0.53 -9.78
N GLN A 22 -13.88 1.48 -9.30
CA GLN A 22 -13.55 2.90 -9.27
C GLN A 22 -12.34 3.21 -8.37
N GLN A 23 -12.02 2.34 -7.41
CA GLN A 23 -10.85 2.48 -6.55
C GLN A 23 -9.54 2.09 -7.25
N SER A 24 -9.57 1.50 -8.44
CA SER A 24 -8.37 1.08 -9.18
C SER A 24 -7.37 2.22 -9.41
N ILE A 25 -7.86 3.43 -9.69
CA ILE A 25 -7.01 4.61 -9.89
C ILE A 25 -6.30 5.00 -8.59
N ASP A 26 -7.04 5.05 -7.48
CA ASP A 26 -6.48 5.41 -6.17
C ASP A 26 -5.50 4.34 -5.67
N PHE A 27 -5.83 3.05 -5.86
CA PHE A 27 -4.95 1.94 -5.55
C PHE A 27 -3.63 2.02 -6.33
N LYS A 28 -3.68 2.32 -7.64
CA LYS A 28 -2.49 2.52 -8.46
C LYS A 28 -1.61 3.65 -7.92
N LEU A 29 -2.21 4.80 -7.58
CA LEU A 29 -1.46 5.95 -7.07
C LEU A 29 -0.81 5.65 -5.71
N LYS A 30 -1.57 5.03 -4.80
CA LYS A 30 -1.05 4.63 -3.48
C LYS A 30 0.05 3.57 -3.59
N LEU A 31 -0.08 2.62 -4.53
CA LEU A 31 0.96 1.62 -4.80
C LEU A 31 2.24 2.28 -5.31
N ALA A 32 2.14 3.22 -6.25
CA ALA A 32 3.29 3.94 -6.78
C ALA A 32 3.99 4.77 -5.69
N ASN A 33 3.23 5.52 -4.89
CA ASN A 33 3.76 6.32 -3.79
C ASN A 33 4.45 5.47 -2.72
N PHE A 34 3.82 4.36 -2.32
CA PHE A 34 4.40 3.40 -1.38
C PHE A 34 5.72 2.81 -1.89
N TYR A 35 5.78 2.46 -3.18
CA TYR A 35 6.98 1.88 -3.77
C TYR A 35 8.11 2.91 -3.90
N ARG A 36 7.80 4.13 -4.38
CA ARG A 36 8.76 5.24 -4.42
C ARG A 36 9.35 5.49 -3.05
N TYR A 37 8.49 5.64 -2.05
CA TYR A 37 8.92 5.85 -0.67
C TYR A 37 9.84 4.72 -0.18
N THR A 38 9.48 3.46 -0.41
CA THR A 38 10.29 2.32 0.05
C THR A 38 11.66 2.21 -0.63
N LEU A 39 11.83 2.86 -1.79
CA LEU A 39 13.13 2.95 -2.47
C LEU A 39 13.95 4.14 -1.95
N GLU A 40 13.29 5.26 -1.66
CA GLU A 40 13.91 6.49 -1.16
C GLU A 40 14.29 6.41 0.32
N SER A 41 13.43 5.82 1.15
CA SER A 41 13.62 5.72 2.61
C SER A 41 14.79 4.83 3.02
N ARG A 42 15.24 3.92 2.15
CA ARG A 42 16.47 3.13 2.41
C ARG A 42 17.73 3.96 2.43
N LYS A 43 17.66 5.21 1.96
CA LYS A 43 18.79 6.14 1.92
C LYS A 43 18.80 7.11 3.11
N LEU A 44 17.80 7.03 3.99
CA LEU A 44 17.62 7.94 5.11
C LEU A 44 17.72 7.15 6.43
N ASP A 45 18.56 7.62 7.35
CA ASP A 45 18.72 6.99 8.68
C ASP A 45 17.52 7.28 9.60
N LEU A 46 16.83 8.39 9.38
CA LEU A 46 15.66 8.83 10.14
C LEU A 46 14.64 9.48 9.21
N ILE A 47 13.36 9.21 9.47
CA ILE A 47 12.20 9.75 8.75
C ILE A 47 11.25 10.43 9.75
N PRO A 48 10.55 11.51 9.39
CA PRO A 48 9.55 12.10 10.28
C PRO A 48 8.42 11.12 10.59
N LEU A 49 7.95 11.09 11.84
CA LEU A 49 6.83 10.23 12.27
C LEU A 49 5.57 10.43 11.41
N LYS A 50 5.30 11.67 11.00
CA LYS A 50 4.18 11.98 10.11
C LYS A 50 4.28 11.23 8.79
N GLU A 51 5.44 11.23 8.16
CA GLU A 51 5.67 10.51 6.91
C GLU A 51 5.50 9.02 7.14
N GLU A 52 6.11 8.47 8.20
CA GLU A 52 5.98 7.06 8.60
C GLU A 52 4.50 6.64 8.71
N MET A 53 3.67 7.45 9.37
CA MET A 53 2.24 7.23 9.49
C MET A 53 1.49 7.28 8.14
N GLU A 54 1.86 8.17 7.23
CA GLU A 54 1.27 8.25 5.88
C GLU A 54 1.54 6.97 5.07
N ILE A 55 2.73 6.39 5.18
CA ILE A 55 3.10 5.14 4.49
C ILE A 55 2.44 3.94 5.13
N LEU A 56 2.36 3.91 6.47
CA LEU A 56 1.64 2.87 7.18
C LEU A 56 0.18 2.81 6.72
N ASN A 57 -0.47 3.97 6.62
CA ASN A 57 -1.83 4.07 6.11
C ASN A 57 -1.94 3.63 4.64
N ALA A 58 -0.98 4.00 3.79
CA ALA A 58 -0.94 3.53 2.40
C ALA A 58 -0.75 2.01 2.32
N CYS A 59 0.13 1.44 3.12
CA CYS A 59 0.37 0.00 3.20
C CYS A 59 -0.90 -0.74 3.65
N LEU A 60 -1.56 -0.26 4.71
CA LEU A 60 -2.80 -0.83 5.20
C LEU A 60 -3.91 -0.78 4.15
N PHE A 61 -4.04 0.32 3.41
CA PHE A 61 -4.98 0.42 2.30
C PHE A 61 -4.70 -0.65 1.22
N LEU A 62 -3.44 -0.78 0.79
CA LEU A 62 -3.04 -1.77 -0.21
C LEU A 62 -3.28 -3.20 0.26
N GLN A 63 -3.01 -3.49 1.54
CA GLN A 63 -3.23 -4.81 2.12
C GLN A 63 -4.72 -5.15 2.22
N LYS A 64 -5.57 -4.19 2.64
CA LYS A 64 -7.03 -4.37 2.70
C LYS A 64 -7.62 -4.66 1.33
N ALA A 65 -7.28 -3.87 0.33
CA ALA A 65 -7.74 -4.10 -1.04
C ALA A 65 -7.25 -5.44 -1.63
N ARG A 66 -6.10 -5.96 -1.17
CA ARG A 66 -5.59 -7.29 -1.57
C ARG A 66 -6.32 -8.46 -0.91
N LEU A 67 -6.80 -8.29 0.33
CA LEU A 67 -7.35 -9.37 1.16
C LEU A 67 -8.88 -9.30 1.30
N GLY A 68 -9.52 -8.25 0.79
CA GLY A 68 -10.96 -8.02 0.97
C GLY A 68 -11.33 -7.92 2.45
N ASP A 69 -12.48 -8.51 2.82
CA ASP A 69 -12.99 -8.52 4.20
C ASP A 69 -12.17 -9.38 5.18
N GLY A 70 -11.11 -10.05 4.73
CA GLY A 70 -10.25 -10.89 5.58
C GLY A 70 -9.28 -10.14 6.50
N LEU A 71 -9.28 -8.79 6.48
CA LEU A 71 -8.29 -7.96 7.19
C LEU A 71 -8.93 -7.01 8.21
N SER A 72 -9.09 -7.48 9.44
CA SER A 72 -9.48 -6.67 10.61
C SER A 72 -8.25 -6.01 11.26
N SER A 73 -7.71 -4.93 10.66
CA SER A 73 -6.65 -4.14 11.32
C SER A 73 -7.24 -3.20 12.38
N ASN A 74 -7.26 -3.64 13.64
CA ASN A 74 -7.35 -2.76 14.80
C ASN A 74 -5.97 -2.13 15.05
N THR A 75 -5.76 -0.91 14.59
CA THR A 75 -4.57 -0.13 14.95
C THR A 75 -4.87 0.64 16.23
N VAL A 76 -4.45 0.10 17.38
CA VAL A 76 -4.40 0.85 18.65
C VAL A 76 -3.03 1.53 18.69
N ILE A 77 -3.02 2.86 18.60
CA ILE A 77 -1.84 3.66 18.91
C ILE A 77 -1.96 3.99 20.40
N CYS A 78 -1.16 3.33 21.24
CA CYS A 78 -1.03 3.67 22.67
C CYS A 78 -0.18 4.92 22.84
#